data_AF-A0A961L2G3-F1
#
_entry.id   AF-A0A961L2G3-F1
#
_cell.length_a   1.000
_cell.length_b   1.000
_cell.length_c   1.000
_cell.angle_alpha   90.00
_cell.angle_beta   90.00
_cell.angle_gamma   90.00
#
_symmetry.space_group_name_H-M   'P 1'
#
loop_
_entity.id
_entity.type
_entity.pdbx_description
1 polymer ?
#
loop_
_entity_poly.entity_id
_entity_poly.type
_entity_poly.pdbx_seq_one_letter_code
_entity_poly.pdbx_strand_id
1 'polypeptide(L)'
;SGRFRPMFKVWFWLLVVDFVVLMWCGAMPPEQPFVIISQLGALYWFSFFLVILPLLGVLEKPKAPPATIEDDFRAHYGDPGEAAAQGSAQPAE
;
A
#
# COMPACT_ATOMS: atom_id res chain seq x y z
N SER A 1 -3.59 0.26 9.14
CA SER A 1 -3.37 -0.22 7.75
C SER A 1 -2.99 0.96 6.85
N GLY A 2 -2.00 0.79 5.98
CA GLY A 2 -1.65 1.80 4.95
C GLY A 2 -2.78 2.06 3.94
N ARG A 3 -3.79 1.16 3.87
CA ARG A 3 -4.98 1.32 3.02
C ARG A 3 -5.75 2.62 3.27
N PHE A 4 -5.72 3.14 4.50
CA PHE A 4 -6.46 4.35 4.89
C PHE A 4 -5.57 5.61 4.98
N ARG A 5 -4.30 5.51 4.59
CA ARG A 5 -3.32 6.59 4.69
C ARG A 5 -2.92 7.07 3.28
N PRO A 6 -3.57 8.12 2.74
CA PRO A 6 -3.42 8.50 1.33
C PRO A 6 -2.01 8.98 0.96
N MET A 7 -1.33 9.71 1.85
CA MET A 7 0.04 10.17 1.61
C MET A 7 1.02 9.01 1.77
N PHE A 8 0.85 8.18 2.80
CA PHE A 8 1.67 6.98 3.00
C PHE A 8 1.69 6.08 1.77
N LYS A 9 0.54 5.88 1.09
CA LYS A 9 0.48 5.05 -0.12
C LYS A 9 1.44 5.52 -1.21
N VAL A 10 1.53 6.83 -1.44
CA VAL A 10 2.40 7.39 -2.49
C VAL A 10 3.87 7.12 -2.16
N TRP A 11 4.29 7.46 -0.94
CA TRP A 11 5.67 7.23 -0.50
C TRP A 11 6.03 5.74 -0.44
N PHE A 12 5.08 4.88 -0.05
CA PHE A 12 5.27 3.44 -0.02
C PHE A 12 5.48 2.88 -1.44
N TRP A 13 4.67 3.29 -2.43
CA TRP A 13 4.89 2.87 -3.80
C TRP A 13 6.20 3.38 -4.39
N LEU A 14 6.62 4.59 -4.00
CA LEU A 14 7.94 5.09 -4.38
C LEU A 14 9.06 4.23 -3.75
N LEU A 15 8.89 3.74 -2.52
CA LEU A 15 9.82 2.76 -1.91
C LEU A 15 9.84 1.43 -2.67
N VAL A 16 8.71 0.93 -3.15
CA VAL A 16 8.67 -0.28 -3.97
C VAL A 16 9.44 -0.09 -5.28
N VAL A 17 9.25 1.06 -5.94
CA VAL A 17 10.01 1.41 -7.16
C VAL A 17 11.51 1.52 -6.84
N ASP A 18 11.86 2.24 -5.77
CA ASP A 18 13.24 2.40 -5.33
C ASP A 18 13.93 1.07 -5.03
N PHE A 19 13.23 0.15 -4.36
CA PHE A 19 13.72 -1.21 -4.11
C PHE A 19 14.07 -1.94 -5.42
N VAL A 20 13.18 -1.87 -6.42
CA VAL A 20 13.42 -2.49 -7.74
C VAL A 20 14.58 -1.82 -8.47
N VAL A 21 14.68 -0.48 -8.40
CA VAL A 21 15.79 0.28 -9.01
C VAL A 21 17.13 -0.10 -8.36
N LEU A 22 17.18 -0.22 -7.03
CA LEU A 22 18.39 -0.62 -6.31
C LEU A 22 18.77 -2.07 -6.60
N MET A 23 17.79 -2.98 -6.69
CA MET A 23 18.05 -4.36 -7.13
C MET A 23 18.67 -4.38 -8.54
N TRP A 24 18.13 -3.58 -9.47
CA TRP A 24 18.67 -3.48 -10.81
C TRP A 24 20.09 -2.89 -10.81
N CYS A 25 20.33 -1.78 -10.10
CA CYS A 25 21.65 -1.16 -10.01
C CYS A 25 22.68 -2.11 -9.34
N GLY A 26 22.25 -2.94 -8.39
CA GLY A 26 23.11 -3.96 -7.77
C GLY A 26 23.63 -5.03 -8.74
N ALA A 27 23.01 -5.19 -9.91
CA ALA A 27 23.46 -6.09 -10.96
C ALA A 27 24.34 -5.40 -12.03
N MET A 28 24.50 -4.07 -11.97
CA MET A 28 25.25 -3.29 -12.95
C MET A 28 26.70 -3.02 -12.47
N PRO A 29 27.65 -2.77 -13.39
CA PRO A 29 28.99 -2.33 -13.02
C PRO A 29 28.96 -1.02 -12.20
N PRO A 30 29.92 -0.79 -11.30
CA PRO A 30 29.99 0.42 -10.47
C PRO A 30 30.54 1.62 -11.26
N GLU A 31 29.91 1.91 -12.39
CA GLU A 31 30.24 3.00 -13.30
C GLU A 31 29.04 3.92 -13.47
N GLN A 32 29.28 5.09 -14.04
CA GLN A 32 28.20 6.04 -14.30
C GLN A 32 27.26 5.48 -15.40
N PRO A 33 25.93 5.61 -15.27
CA PRO A 33 25.20 6.41 -14.27
C PRO A 33 24.78 5.66 -12.99
N PHE A 34 25.08 4.38 -12.86
CA PHE A 34 24.53 3.51 -11.80
C PHE A 34 25.01 3.88 -10.40
N VAL A 35 26.21 4.45 -10.27
CA VAL A 35 26.72 4.95 -8.98
C VAL A 35 25.81 6.06 -8.42
N ILE A 36 25.50 7.09 -9.22
CA ILE A 36 24.63 8.19 -8.77
C ILE A 36 23.21 7.69 -8.49
N ILE A 37 22.67 6.82 -9.34
CA ILE A 37 21.32 6.25 -9.13
C ILE A 37 21.27 5.48 -7.81
N SER A 38 22.29 4.66 -7.53
CA SER A 38 22.37 3.89 -6.29
C SER A 38 22.51 4.78 -5.05
N GLN A 39 23.25 5.88 -5.14
CA GLN A 39 23.39 6.84 -4.04
C GLN A 39 22.06 7.55 -3.75
N LEU A 40 21.35 8.00 -4.78
CA LEU A 40 20.03 8.62 -4.63
C LEU A 40 19.01 7.62 -4.10
N GLY A 41 19.04 6.38 -4.56
CA GLY A 41 18.15 5.35 -4.05
C GLY A 41 18.43 5.00 -2.59
N ALA A 42 19.70 4.83 -2.21
CA ALA A 42 20.07 4.62 -0.81
C ALA A 42 19.66 5.81 0.08
N LEU A 43 19.84 7.05 -0.39
CA LEU A 43 19.36 8.24 0.30
C LEU A 43 17.85 8.18 0.52
N TYR A 44 17.09 7.84 -0.52
CA TYR A 44 15.63 7.71 -0.41
C TYR A 44 15.23 6.59 0.56
N TRP A 45 15.85 5.41 0.45
CA TRP A 45 15.60 4.27 1.32
C TRP A 45 15.69 4.64 2.81
N PHE A 46 16.81 5.25 3.22
CA PHE A 46 16.99 5.69 4.61
C PHE A 46 16.03 6.84 4.99
N SER A 47 15.81 7.79 4.07
CA SER A 47 14.87 8.90 4.29
C SER A 47 13.45 8.42 4.53
N PHE A 48 13.02 7.34 3.85
CA PHE A 48 11.69 6.76 4.04
C PHE A 48 11.44 6.39 5.51
N PHE A 49 12.34 5.60 6.10
CA PHE A 49 12.18 5.12 7.48
C PHE A 49 12.49 6.19 8.52
N LEU A 50 13.55 6.97 8.33
CA LEU A 50 14.07 7.87 9.36
C LEU A 50 13.42 9.26 9.35
N VAL A 51 12.85 9.68 8.22
CA VAL A 51 12.32 11.05 8.06
C VAL A 51 10.85 11.02 7.64
N ILE A 52 10.53 10.35 6.53
CA ILE A 52 9.19 10.40 5.94
C ILE A 52 8.15 9.72 6.86
N LEU A 53 8.44 8.54 7.41
CA LEU A 53 7.51 7.87 8.32
C LEU A 53 7.21 8.67 9.61
N PRO A 54 8.21 9.20 10.35
CA PRO A 54 7.94 10.10 11.48
C PRO A 54 7.14 11.34 11.08
N LEU A 55 7.49 11.97 9.96
CA LEU A 55 6.82 13.18 9.48
C LEU A 55 5.37 12.93 9.10
N LEU A 56 5.08 11.85 8.36
CA LEU A 56 3.71 11.44 8.04
C LEU A 56 2.91 11.07 9.29
N GLY A 57 3.56 10.56 10.34
CA GLY A 57 2.91 10.29 11.63
C GLY A 57 2.29 11.54 12.26
N VAL A 58 2.84 12.72 11.98
CA VAL A 58 2.36 14.01 12.51
C VAL A 58 1.49 14.76 11.51
N LEU A 59 1.85 14.74 10.22
CA LEU A 59 1.22 15.61 9.21
C LEU A 59 0.04 14.97 8.48
N GLU A 60 0.00 13.65 8.36
CA GLU A 60 -1.00 12.97 7.55
C GLU A 60 -2.36 12.95 8.26
N LYS A 61 -3.45 13.11 7.50
CA LYS A 61 -4.83 12.91 7.97
C LYS A 61 -5.35 11.56 7.47
N PRO A 62 -5.40 10.50 8.32
CA PRO A 62 -5.89 9.19 7.90
C PRO A 62 -7.40 9.23 7.63
N LYS A 63 -7.85 8.40 6.69
CA LYS A 63 -9.28 8.11 6.50
C LYS A 63 -9.77 7.18 7.62
N ALA A 64 -11.04 7.30 7.98
CA ALA A 64 -11.65 6.43 8.97
C ALA A 64 -11.67 4.98 8.45
N PRO A 65 -11.10 4.01 9.19
CA PRO A 65 -11.28 2.60 8.88
C PRO A 65 -12.69 2.14 9.27
N PRO A 66 -13.20 1.03 8.70
CA PRO A 66 -14.43 0.39 9.15
C PRO A 66 -14.31 -0.02 10.62
N ALA A 67 -15.42 0.06 11.36
CA ALA A 67 -15.44 -0.22 12.79
C ALA A 67 -15.18 -1.70 13.10
N THR A 68 -15.69 -2.59 12.24
CA THR A 68 -15.50 -4.03 12.36
C THR A 68 -15.04 -4.65 11.04
N ILE A 69 -14.49 -5.85 11.11
CA ILE A 69 -14.16 -6.65 9.93
C ILE A 69 -15.45 -7.03 9.18
N GLU A 70 -16.53 -7.32 9.91
CA GLU A 70 -17.85 -7.62 9.35
C GLU A 70 -18.38 -6.47 8.48
N ASP A 71 -18.22 -5.23 8.94
CA ASP A 71 -18.60 -4.05 8.16
C ASP A 71 -17.79 -3.89 6.87
N ASP A 72 -16.47 -4.14 6.92
CA ASP A 72 -15.61 -4.15 5.72
C ASP A 72 -16.00 -5.28 4.77
N PHE A 73 -16.29 -6.47 5.30
CA PHE A 73 -16.67 -7.65 4.54
C PHE A 73 -17.99 -7.43 3.81
N ARG A 74 -19.05 -7.05 4.52
CA ARG A 74 -20.37 -6.79 3.94
C ARG A 74 -20.33 -5.68 2.89
N ALA A 75 -19.51 -4.65 3.09
CA ALA A 75 -19.32 -3.58 2.11
C ALA A 75 -18.67 -4.05 0.79
N HIS A 76 -17.84 -5.10 0.82
CA HIS A 76 -17.16 -5.61 -0.38
C HIS A 76 -17.85 -6.83 -1.00
N TYR A 77 -18.53 -7.65 -0.20
CA TYR A 77 -19.06 -8.96 -0.62
C TYR A 77 -20.59 -9.10 -0.48
N GLY A 78 -21.28 -8.11 0.08
CA GLY A 78 -22.71 -8.19 0.37
C GLY A 78 -23.01 -8.97 1.65
N ASP A 79 -24.29 -9.04 2.04
CA ASP A 79 -24.72 -9.75 3.25
C ASP A 79 -24.91 -11.25 2.95
N PRO A 80 -24.16 -12.16 3.60
CA PRO A 80 -24.32 -13.60 3.42
C PRO A 80 -25.74 -14.09 3.72
N GLY A 81 -26.44 -13.44 4.66
CA GLY A 81 -27.82 -13.78 5.02
C GLY A 81 -28.82 -13.45 3.91
N GLU A 82 -28.55 -12.40 3.13
CA GLU A 82 -29.40 -11.98 2.00
C GLU A 82 -29.16 -12.86 0.76
N ALA A 83 -27.91 -13.27 0.51
CA ALA A 83 -27.56 -14.22 -0.53
C ALA A 83 -28.15 -15.63 -0.29
N ALA A 84 -28.15 -16.10 0.96
CA ALA A 84 -28.77 -17.37 1.34
C ALA A 84 -30.31 -17.32 1.24
N ALA A 85 -30.93 -16.18 1.57
CA ALA A 85 -32.37 -15.99 1.43
C ALA A 85 -32.82 -15.98 -0.05
N GLN A 86 -32.07 -15.31 -0.93
CA GLN A 86 -32.37 -15.22 -2.37
C GLN A 86 -32.21 -16.57 -3.09
N GLY A 87 -31.25 -17.40 -2.71
CA GLY A 87 -31.07 -18.75 -3.28
C GLY A 87 -32.17 -19.76 -2.92
N SER A 88 -32.98 -19.47 -1.90
CA SER A 88 -34.09 -20.33 -1.44
C SER A 88 -35.45 -19.97 -2.05
N ALA A 89 -35.54 -18.86 -2.78
CA ALA A 89 -36.79 -18.26 -3.24
C ALA A 89 -37.08 -18.49 -4.73
N GLN A 90 -36.40 -19.41 -5.42
CA GLN A 90 -36.70 -19.75 -6.82
C GLN A 90 -37.54 -21.06 -6.86
N PRO A 91 -38.88 -21.00 -7.04
CA PRO A 91 -39.64 -22.19 -7.34
C PRO A 91 -39.25 -22.66 -8.74
N ALA A 92 -38.93 -23.95 -8.88
CA ALA A 92 -38.79 -24.58 -10.18
C ALA A 92 -40.17 -24.60 -10.86
N GLU A 93 -40.32 -23.87 -11.95
CA GLU A 93 -41.38 -24.06 -12.95
C GLU A 93 -40.87 -24.95 -14.10
#